data_AF-A0A7W0QD31-F1
#
_entry.id   AF-A0A7W0QD31-F1
#
_cell.length_a   1.000
_cell.length_b   1.000
_cell.length_c   1.000
_cell.angle_alpha   90.00
_cell.angle_beta   90.00
_cell.angle_gamma   90.00
#
_symmetry.space_group_name_H-M   'P 1'
#
loop_
_entity.id
_entity.type
_entity.pdbx_description
1 polymer ?
#
loop_
_entity_poly.entity_id
_entity_poly.type
_entity_poly.pdbx_seq_one_letter_code
_entity_poly.pdbx_strand_id
1 'polypeptide(L)'
;MNVRTLMLSFVVAVLFVTAGPAAAEKPNSTFAGKIMLSDKRFPSQAKSLAAFNSKIRSLAKTNFAEDKEKREWKIHFAGFLRQPLNDLEYLVKIYDLTGGRKQLLLTFEQFTNERGQAALMSSMTLERKHVGVNKELMITMESKGKVLAANRFKVIGQGEKFTGKVDFSEEEAAKGAD
;
A
#
# COMPACT_ATOMS: atom_id res chain seq x y z
N MET A 1 -30.06 81.41 -6.78
CA MET A 1 -30.93 80.31 -6.29
C MET A 1 -30.88 79.20 -7.34
N ASN A 2 -30.72 77.94 -6.90
CA ASN A 2 -30.85 76.66 -7.66
C ASN A 2 -29.57 76.20 -8.39
N VAL A 3 -28.64 75.49 -7.74
CA VAL A 3 -28.60 74.06 -7.36
C VAL A 3 -28.26 73.13 -8.55
N ARG A 4 -26.97 72.77 -8.60
CA ARG A 4 -26.31 71.48 -8.93
C ARG A 4 -27.21 70.38 -9.52
N THR A 5 -26.73 69.68 -10.54
CA THR A 5 -26.54 68.21 -10.53
C THR A 5 -25.64 67.78 -11.70
N LEU A 6 -24.47 67.24 -11.35
CA LEU A 6 -23.54 66.53 -12.23
C LEU A 6 -23.98 65.05 -12.24
N MET A 7 -24.42 64.51 -13.37
CA MET A 7 -24.80 63.09 -13.46
C MET A 7 -23.53 62.25 -13.74
N LEU A 8 -23.05 61.57 -12.71
CA LEU A 8 -21.95 60.61 -12.78
C LEU A 8 -22.55 59.22 -13.09
N SER A 9 -22.39 58.73 -14.32
CA SER A 9 -22.82 57.39 -14.70
C SER A 9 -21.83 56.35 -14.17
N PHE A 10 -22.24 55.61 -13.14
CA PHE A 10 -21.46 54.51 -12.56
C PHE A 10 -21.81 53.21 -13.28
N VAL A 11 -20.95 52.74 -14.19
CA VAL A 11 -21.08 51.42 -14.84
C VAL A 11 -20.47 50.38 -13.89
N VAL A 12 -21.33 49.63 -13.19
CA VAL A 12 -20.91 48.43 -12.43
C VAL A 12 -20.81 47.27 -13.41
N ALA A 13 -19.58 46.97 -13.87
CA ALA A 13 -19.29 45.72 -14.55
C ALA A 13 -19.25 44.59 -13.52
N VAL A 14 -20.32 43.80 -13.45
CA VAL A 14 -20.35 42.55 -12.66
C VAL A 14 -19.43 41.54 -13.35
N LEU A 15 -18.22 41.39 -12.83
CA LEU A 15 -17.32 40.28 -13.16
C LEU A 15 -17.97 39.00 -12.63
N PHE A 16 -18.65 38.27 -13.51
CA PHE A 16 -18.95 36.86 -13.29
C PHE A 16 -17.62 36.11 -13.20
N VAL A 17 -17.14 35.89 -11.97
CA VAL A 17 -16.11 34.90 -11.70
C VAL A 17 -16.72 33.54 -12.03
N THR A 18 -16.45 33.05 -13.24
CA THR A 18 -16.71 31.67 -13.60
C THR A 18 -15.87 30.80 -12.67
N ALA A 19 -16.49 30.27 -11.62
CA ALA A 19 -15.93 29.14 -10.89
C ALA A 19 -15.79 28.00 -11.89
N GLY A 20 -14.58 27.83 -12.45
CA GLY A 20 -14.26 26.66 -13.25
C GLY A 20 -14.60 25.41 -12.44
N PRO A 21 -15.06 24.33 -13.08
CA PRO A 21 -15.30 23.09 -12.37
C PRO A 21 -14.00 22.71 -11.65
N ALA A 22 -14.04 22.69 -10.32
CA ALA A 22 -12.97 22.12 -9.51
C ALA A 22 -12.82 20.68 -10.00
N ALA A 23 -11.78 20.44 -10.80
CA ALA A 23 -11.50 19.13 -11.36
C ALA A 23 -11.44 18.16 -10.18
N ALA A 24 -12.45 17.28 -10.09
CA ALA A 24 -12.54 16.32 -9.02
C ALA A 24 -11.23 15.55 -8.96
N GLU A 25 -10.44 15.78 -7.91
CA GLU A 25 -9.19 15.07 -7.68
C GLU A 25 -9.49 13.57 -7.81
N LYS A 26 -8.87 12.86 -8.76
CA LYS A 26 -9.05 11.41 -8.80
C LYS A 26 -8.40 10.85 -7.52
N PRO A 27 -8.90 9.75 -6.91
CA PRO A 27 -8.26 9.17 -5.71
C PRO A 27 -6.75 8.94 -5.86
N ASN A 28 -6.31 8.75 -7.10
CA ASN A 28 -4.92 8.61 -7.48
C ASN A 28 -4.05 9.86 -7.25
N SER A 29 -4.59 11.09 -7.24
CA SER A 29 -3.79 12.30 -6.96
C SER A 29 -3.29 12.31 -5.51
N THR A 30 -4.13 11.88 -4.57
CA THR A 30 -3.81 11.88 -3.14
C THR A 30 -2.82 10.79 -2.73
N PHE A 31 -2.87 9.64 -3.41
CA PHE A 31 -2.08 8.45 -3.04
C PHE A 31 -1.07 8.04 -4.11
N ALA A 32 -0.79 8.87 -5.11
CA ALA A 32 0.10 8.55 -6.23
C ALA A 32 1.41 7.89 -5.77
N GLY A 33 1.67 6.68 -6.28
CA GLY A 33 2.84 5.88 -5.97
C GLY A 33 2.82 5.12 -4.65
N LYS A 34 1.68 5.06 -3.96
CA LYS A 34 1.54 4.37 -2.67
C LYS A 34 0.71 3.11 -2.83
N ILE A 35 1.09 2.08 -2.07
CA ILE A 35 0.27 0.89 -1.87
C ILE A 35 -0.33 0.96 -0.48
N MET A 36 -1.64 1.16 -0.37
CA MET A 36 -2.33 1.14 0.92
C MET A 36 -2.61 -0.32 1.28
N LEU A 37 -2.32 -0.73 2.52
CA LEU A 37 -2.46 -2.11 2.99
C LEU A 37 -3.48 -2.20 4.12
N SER A 38 -4.22 -3.29 4.24
CA SER A 38 -5.22 -3.49 5.29
C SER A 38 -5.49 -4.96 5.57
N ASP A 39 -5.97 -5.26 6.77
CA ASP A 39 -6.54 -6.56 7.16
C ASP A 39 -7.98 -6.73 6.64
N LYS A 40 -8.58 -5.66 6.11
CA LYS A 40 -9.93 -5.65 5.57
C LYS A 40 -9.92 -5.20 4.11
N ARG A 41 -10.90 -5.68 3.34
CA ARG A 41 -11.08 -5.25 1.95
C ARG A 41 -11.35 -3.74 1.89
N PHE A 42 -10.62 -3.03 1.03
CA PHE A 42 -10.90 -1.63 0.75
C PHE A 42 -12.23 -1.48 0.00
N PRO A 43 -12.96 -0.36 0.20
CA PRO A 43 -14.20 -0.10 -0.52
C PRO A 43 -13.92 0.03 -2.03
N SER A 44 -14.77 -0.57 -2.86
CA SER A 44 -14.73 -0.35 -4.32
C SER A 44 -15.51 0.89 -4.75
N GLN A 45 -16.40 1.39 -3.90
CA GLN A 45 -17.28 2.53 -4.14
C GLN A 45 -17.46 3.35 -2.87
N ALA A 46 -17.73 4.65 -3.00
CA ALA A 46 -18.06 5.53 -1.89
C ALA A 46 -18.99 6.66 -2.34
N LYS A 47 -19.69 7.28 -1.38
CA LYS A 47 -20.62 8.39 -1.62
C LYS A 47 -19.95 9.65 -2.19
N SER A 48 -18.65 9.81 -1.96
CA SER A 48 -17.83 10.89 -2.51
C SER A 48 -16.35 10.50 -2.50
N LEU A 49 -15.54 11.23 -3.26
CA LEU A 49 -14.08 11.11 -3.26
C LEU A 49 -13.48 11.32 -1.86
N ALA A 50 -13.92 12.36 -1.15
CA ALA A 50 -13.40 12.65 0.19
C ALA A 50 -13.71 11.51 1.17
N ALA A 51 -14.92 10.96 1.09
CA ALA A 51 -15.31 9.79 1.88
C ALA A 51 -14.48 8.56 1.52
N PHE A 52 -14.21 8.34 0.22
CA PHE A 52 -13.32 7.27 -0.25
C PHE A 52 -11.92 7.42 0.35
N ASN A 53 -11.28 8.57 0.16
CA ASN A 53 -9.91 8.83 0.63
C ASN A 53 -9.80 8.72 2.15
N SER A 54 -10.81 9.23 2.88
CA SER A 54 -10.89 9.09 4.34
C SER A 54 -10.99 7.61 4.74
N LYS A 55 -11.86 6.84 4.07
CA LYS A 55 -12.02 5.42 4.37
C LYS A 55 -10.76 4.61 4.09
N ILE A 56 -10.09 4.84 2.96
CA ILE A 56 -8.80 4.22 2.62
C ILE A 56 -7.78 4.49 3.73
N ARG A 57 -7.62 5.75 4.15
CA ARG A 57 -6.70 6.11 5.25
C ARG A 57 -7.08 5.43 6.56
N SER A 58 -8.36 5.37 6.91
CA SER A 58 -8.82 4.75 8.16
C SER A 58 -8.58 3.24 8.23
N LEU A 59 -8.58 2.56 7.07
CA LEU A 59 -8.33 1.12 6.97
C LEU A 59 -6.85 0.79 6.83
N ALA A 60 -6.03 1.76 6.43
CA ALA A 60 -4.63 1.54 6.13
C ALA A 60 -3.82 1.18 7.38
N LYS A 61 -3.04 0.11 7.29
CA LYS A 61 -2.15 -0.37 8.34
C LYS A 61 -0.83 -0.82 7.75
N THR A 62 0.22 -0.83 8.57
CA THR A 62 1.57 -1.28 8.17
C THR A 62 2.11 -2.38 9.08
N ASN A 63 1.31 -2.88 10.03
CA ASN A 63 1.69 -3.97 10.91
C ASN A 63 0.60 -5.04 10.85
N PHE A 64 0.99 -6.28 10.58
CA PHE A 64 0.07 -7.39 10.38
C PHE A 64 0.44 -8.53 11.32
N ALA A 65 -0.51 -8.95 12.16
CA ALA A 65 -0.36 -10.10 13.04
C ALA A 65 -0.66 -11.40 12.27
N GLU A 66 0.11 -12.44 12.57
CA GLU A 66 -0.03 -13.77 11.99
C GLU A 66 -1.34 -14.42 12.45
N ASP A 67 -2.05 -15.06 11.52
CA ASP A 67 -3.05 -16.07 11.86
C ASP A 67 -2.31 -17.30 12.42
N LYS A 68 -2.42 -17.53 13.73
CA LYS A 68 -1.63 -18.56 14.43
C LYS A 68 -2.00 -19.98 14.01
N GLU A 69 -3.24 -20.21 13.58
CA GLU A 69 -3.70 -21.54 13.18
C GLU A 69 -3.17 -21.87 11.79
N LYS A 70 -3.28 -20.92 10.87
CA LYS A 70 -2.89 -21.09 9.46
C LYS A 70 -1.43 -20.76 9.17
N ARG A 71 -0.77 -20.06 10.09
CA ARG A 71 0.60 -19.55 9.95
C ARG A 71 0.76 -18.68 8.69
N GLU A 72 -0.17 -17.73 8.52
CA GLU A 72 -0.22 -16.85 7.36
C GLU A 72 -0.67 -15.42 7.71
N TRP A 73 -0.39 -14.47 6.81
CA TRP A 73 -0.94 -13.12 6.85
C TRP A 73 -1.79 -12.86 5.60
N LYS A 74 -3.09 -12.65 5.80
CA LYS A 74 -3.98 -12.19 4.72
C LYS A 74 -3.97 -10.66 4.67
N ILE A 75 -3.54 -10.11 3.54
CA ILE A 75 -3.37 -8.66 3.37
C ILE A 75 -4.13 -8.21 2.13
N HIS A 76 -5.06 -7.28 2.32
CA HIS A 76 -5.70 -6.54 1.25
C HIS A 76 -4.85 -5.33 0.89
N PHE A 77 -4.75 -5.02 -0.39
CA PHE A 77 -3.98 -3.87 -0.85
C PHE A 77 -4.72 -3.07 -1.92
N ALA A 78 -4.48 -1.76 -1.92
CA ALA A 78 -4.89 -0.82 -2.95
C ALA A 78 -3.65 -0.06 -3.45
N GLY A 79 -3.20 -0.38 -4.65
CA GLY A 79 -2.10 0.31 -5.31
C GLY A 79 -2.59 1.51 -6.10
N PHE A 80 -2.09 2.69 -5.76
CA PHE A 80 -2.34 3.94 -6.47
C PHE A 80 -1.08 4.28 -7.25
N LEU A 81 -1.13 4.15 -8.57
CA LEU A 81 0.06 4.15 -9.41
C LEU A 81 0.48 5.58 -9.77
N ARG A 82 1.78 5.87 -9.80
CA ARG A 82 2.29 7.18 -10.24
C ARG A 82 1.91 7.54 -11.67
N GLN A 83 1.70 6.53 -12.50
CA GLN A 83 1.22 6.64 -13.87
C GLN A 83 0.27 5.47 -14.13
N PRO A 84 -0.75 5.65 -14.99
CA PRO A 84 -1.64 4.57 -15.39
C PRO A 84 -0.86 3.36 -15.94
N LEU A 85 -1.42 2.16 -15.76
CA LEU A 85 -0.89 0.97 -16.41
C LEU A 85 -1.04 1.08 -17.92
N ASN A 86 0.07 1.07 -18.64
CA ASN A 86 0.07 1.06 -20.10
C ASN A 86 -0.09 -0.36 -20.66
N ASP A 87 0.04 -1.39 -19.83
CA ASP A 87 -0.13 -2.80 -20.17
C ASP A 87 -1.20 -3.48 -19.32
N LEU A 88 -1.56 -4.68 -19.76
CA LEU A 88 -2.48 -5.55 -19.04
C LEU A 88 -1.79 -6.33 -17.92
N GLU A 89 -0.45 -6.39 -17.91
CA GLU A 89 0.31 -7.14 -16.91
C GLU A 89 1.05 -6.20 -15.96
N TYR A 90 1.03 -6.55 -14.68
CA TYR A 90 1.89 -5.98 -13.67
C TYR A 90 2.34 -7.03 -12.66
N LEU A 91 3.50 -6.78 -12.06
CA LEU A 91 4.09 -7.64 -11.04
C LEU A 91 3.90 -7.02 -9.67
N VAL A 92 3.47 -7.83 -8.71
CA VAL A 92 3.55 -7.49 -7.28
C VAL A 92 4.74 -8.24 -6.71
N LYS A 93 5.74 -7.52 -6.20
CA LYS A 93 6.92 -8.13 -5.57
C LYS A 93 6.99 -7.79 -4.09
N ILE A 94 7.37 -8.78 -3.29
CA ILE A 94 7.61 -8.65 -1.86
C ILE A 94 9.08 -8.87 -1.58
N TYR A 95 9.69 -7.93 -0.85
CA TYR A 95 11.09 -7.97 -0.46
C TYR A 95 11.23 -7.99 1.07
N ASP A 96 12.21 -8.73 1.61
CA ASP A 96 12.71 -8.58 2.98
C ASP A 96 13.66 -7.37 3.06
N LEU A 97 13.50 -6.55 4.10
CA LEU A 97 14.35 -5.42 4.44
C LEU A 97 14.99 -5.55 5.84
N THR A 98 14.69 -6.59 6.62
CA THR A 98 15.14 -6.73 8.02
C THR A 98 16.66 -6.70 8.18
N GLY A 99 17.39 -7.30 7.25
CA GLY A 99 18.86 -7.37 7.29
C GLY A 99 19.58 -6.14 6.72
N GLY A 100 18.88 -5.03 6.47
CA GLY A 100 19.44 -3.83 5.83
C GLY A 100 19.74 -3.97 4.33
N ARG A 101 19.63 -5.18 3.78
CA ARG A 101 19.67 -5.47 2.34
C ARG A 101 18.26 -5.81 1.85
N LYS A 102 17.95 -5.38 0.62
CA LYS A 102 16.69 -5.70 -0.06
C LYS A 102 16.80 -7.09 -0.72
N GLN A 103 16.10 -8.08 -0.19
CA GLN A 103 16.06 -9.45 -0.74
C GLN A 103 14.68 -9.76 -1.29
N LEU A 104 14.57 -10.24 -2.54
CA LEU A 104 13.29 -10.65 -3.11
C LEU A 104 12.81 -11.96 -2.46
N LEU A 105 11.57 -11.98 -1.97
CA LEU A 105 10.94 -13.16 -1.37
C LEU A 105 9.90 -13.78 -2.32
N LEU A 106 9.02 -12.95 -2.87
CA LEU A 106 7.86 -13.41 -3.65
C LEU A 106 7.61 -12.48 -4.85
N THR A 107 7.13 -13.07 -5.94
CA THR A 107 6.63 -12.35 -7.12
C THR A 107 5.26 -12.92 -7.48
N PHE A 108 4.28 -12.04 -7.67
CA PHE A 108 2.94 -12.38 -8.14
C PHE A 108 2.70 -11.67 -9.46
N GLU A 109 2.40 -12.44 -10.51
CA GLU A 109 1.92 -11.91 -11.78
C GLU A 109 0.43 -11.61 -11.66
N GLN A 110 0.02 -10.45 -12.17
CA GLN A 110 -1.36 -10.01 -12.13
C GLN A 110 -1.75 -9.40 -13.47
N PHE A 111 -2.98 -9.65 -13.88
CA PHE A 111 -3.53 -9.15 -15.13
C PHE A 111 -4.71 -8.22 -14.86
N THR A 112 -4.74 -7.09 -15.55
CA THR A 112 -5.90 -6.18 -15.57
C THR A 112 -6.78 -6.50 -16.77
N ASN A 113 -8.07 -6.23 -16.62
CA ASN A 113 -9.03 -6.38 -17.71
C ASN A 113 -8.89 -5.26 -18.76
N GLU A 114 -8.34 -4.12 -18.36
CA GLU A 114 -8.27 -2.92 -19.19
C GLU A 114 -6.94 -2.19 -18.98
N ARG A 115 -6.46 -1.51 -20.03
CA ARG A 115 -5.33 -0.57 -19.96
C ARG A 115 -5.79 0.77 -19.39
N GLY A 116 -4.86 1.53 -18.84
CA GLY A 116 -5.12 2.87 -18.30
C GLY A 116 -5.62 2.88 -16.84
N GLN A 117 -5.67 1.72 -16.17
CA GLN A 117 -6.01 1.67 -14.75
C GLN A 117 -4.94 2.37 -13.91
N ALA A 118 -5.37 3.33 -13.11
CA ALA A 118 -4.50 4.12 -12.23
C ALA A 118 -4.55 3.66 -10.76
N ALA A 119 -5.58 2.90 -10.39
CA ALA A 119 -5.72 2.29 -9.08
C ALA A 119 -6.11 0.82 -9.22
N LEU A 120 -5.50 -0.04 -8.40
CA LEU A 120 -5.64 -1.48 -8.44
C LEU A 120 -5.90 -2.00 -7.04
N MET A 121 -6.91 -2.84 -6.88
CA MET A 121 -7.28 -3.41 -5.59
C MET A 121 -7.24 -4.94 -5.66
N SER A 122 -6.54 -5.57 -4.74
CA SER A 122 -6.45 -7.03 -4.66
C SER A 122 -6.13 -7.47 -3.23
N SER A 123 -5.87 -8.75 -3.05
CA SER A 123 -5.40 -9.34 -1.79
C SER A 123 -4.33 -10.36 -2.06
N MET A 124 -3.44 -10.54 -1.08
CA MET A 124 -2.44 -11.60 -1.07
C MET A 124 -2.51 -12.34 0.26
N THR A 125 -2.04 -13.57 0.25
CA THR A 125 -1.76 -14.35 1.45
C THR A 125 -0.27 -14.60 1.50
N LEU A 126 0.36 -14.22 2.61
CA LEU A 126 1.78 -14.47 2.85
C LEU A 126 1.89 -15.67 3.79
N GLU A 127 2.50 -16.75 3.34
CA GLU A 127 2.72 -17.93 4.18
C GLU A 127 4.02 -17.79 4.97
N ARG A 128 3.98 -18.16 6.25
CA ARG A 128 5.15 -18.11 7.16
C ARG A 128 6.37 -18.82 6.60
N LYS A 129 6.19 -19.97 5.94
CA LYS A 129 7.30 -20.75 5.37
C LYS A 129 8.11 -19.99 4.30
N HIS A 130 7.51 -19.00 3.64
CA HIS A 130 8.16 -18.21 2.60
C HIS A 130 8.70 -16.88 3.09
N VAL A 131 8.05 -16.30 4.10
CA VAL A 131 8.31 -14.92 4.54
C VAL A 131 9.04 -14.86 5.88
N GLY A 132 8.88 -15.88 6.73
CA GLY A 132 9.33 -15.85 8.12
C GLY A 132 8.45 -14.95 8.99
N VAL A 133 8.84 -14.79 10.26
CA VAL A 133 8.13 -13.96 11.25
C VAL A 133 8.98 -12.75 11.66
N ASN A 134 8.32 -11.70 12.16
CA ASN A 134 8.94 -10.49 12.71
C ASN A 134 9.87 -9.79 11.72
N LYS A 135 9.39 -9.68 10.47
CA LYS A 135 10.13 -9.08 9.35
C LYS A 135 9.62 -7.69 9.02
N GLU A 136 10.52 -6.85 8.54
CA GLU A 136 10.21 -5.63 7.81
C GLU A 136 10.27 -5.93 6.33
N LEU A 137 9.16 -5.71 5.64
CA LEU A 137 8.97 -6.07 4.24
C LEU A 137 8.68 -4.82 3.41
N MET A 138 8.92 -4.93 2.11
CA MET A 138 8.47 -3.96 1.12
C MET A 138 7.66 -4.65 0.04
N ILE A 139 6.47 -4.11 -0.22
CA ILE A 139 5.69 -4.43 -1.39
C ILE A 139 5.96 -3.39 -2.49
N THR A 140 6.04 -3.85 -3.73
CA THR A 140 6.10 -3.00 -4.92
C THR A 140 5.13 -3.50 -5.98
N MET A 141 4.59 -2.57 -6.75
CA MET A 141 3.88 -2.86 -8.00
C MET A 141 4.72 -2.35 -9.16
N GLU A 142 5.09 -3.25 -10.05
CA GLU A 142 6.02 -3.01 -11.14
C GLU A 142 5.37 -3.30 -12.49
N SER A 143 5.71 -2.52 -13.51
CA SER A 143 5.39 -2.83 -14.91
C SER A 143 6.60 -2.47 -15.77
N LYS A 144 7.01 -3.38 -16.66
CA LYS A 144 8.25 -3.26 -17.46
C LYS A 144 9.49 -2.89 -16.63
N GLY A 145 9.63 -3.49 -15.45
CA GLY A 145 10.75 -3.22 -14.53
C GLY A 145 10.71 -1.86 -13.83
N LYS A 146 9.68 -1.04 -14.03
CA LYS A 146 9.51 0.24 -13.33
C LYS A 146 8.59 0.08 -12.13
N VAL A 147 9.04 0.53 -10.95
CA VAL A 147 8.20 0.60 -9.74
C VAL A 147 7.19 1.74 -9.88
N LEU A 148 5.91 1.39 -9.95
CA LEU A 148 4.80 2.34 -10.10
C LEU A 148 4.17 2.73 -8.77
N ALA A 149 4.24 1.83 -7.79
CA ALA A 149 3.84 2.10 -6.40
C ALA A 149 4.63 1.20 -5.44
N ALA A 150 4.80 1.64 -4.19
CA ALA A 150 5.44 0.85 -3.15
C ALA A 150 4.88 1.16 -1.76
N ASN A 151 5.10 0.25 -0.81
CA ASN A 151 4.95 0.51 0.63
C ASN A 151 5.84 -0.44 1.44
N ARG A 152 6.22 -0.02 2.65
CA ARG A 152 6.86 -0.85 3.66
C ARG A 152 5.87 -1.25 4.75
N PHE A 153 5.99 -2.48 5.25
CA PHE A 153 5.13 -3.00 6.30
C PHE A 153 5.86 -4.07 7.09
N LYS A 154 5.31 -4.44 8.24
CA LYS A 154 5.86 -5.46 9.13
C LYS A 154 4.88 -6.61 9.27
N VAL A 155 5.42 -7.81 9.27
CA VAL A 155 4.70 -9.03 9.65
C VAL A 155 5.16 -9.47 11.03
N ILE A 156 4.22 -9.68 11.92
CA ILE A 156 4.44 -10.02 13.33
C ILE A 156 3.92 -11.43 13.54
N GLY A 157 4.76 -12.29 14.11
CA GLY A 157 4.42 -13.69 14.40
C GLY A 157 5.17 -14.17 15.64
N GLN A 158 4.73 -15.30 16.20
CA GLN A 158 5.43 -15.87 17.36
C GLN A 158 6.76 -16.48 16.90
N GLY A 159 7.90 -16.10 17.49
CA GLY A 159 9.19 -16.74 17.21
C GLY A 159 9.17 -18.22 17.58
N GLU A 160 10.00 -19.04 16.92
CA GLU A 160 10.19 -20.43 17.32
C GLU A 160 10.81 -20.46 18.72
N LYS A 161 10.15 -21.17 19.65
CA LYS A 161 10.72 -21.42 20.98
C LYS A 161 11.70 -22.56 20.84
N PHE A 162 12.97 -22.25 20.59
CA PHE A 162 14.04 -23.23 20.78
C PHE A 162 14.23 -23.42 22.28
N THR A 163 13.55 -24.42 22.84
CA THR A 163 13.91 -24.91 24.18
C THR A 163 15.24 -25.60 24.01
N GLY A 164 16.34 -24.93 24.35
CA GLY A 164 17.71 -25.44 24.24
C GLY A 164 17.99 -26.63 25.16
N LYS A 165 17.22 -27.72 25.05
CA LYS A 165 17.60 -29.02 25.57
C LYS A 165 18.68 -29.56 24.65
N VAL A 166 19.92 -29.34 25.06
CA VAL A 166 21.07 -30.10 24.56
C VAL A 166 21.00 -31.44 25.29
N ASP A 167 20.52 -32.48 24.61
CA ASP A 167 20.69 -33.85 25.09
C ASP A 167 22.16 -34.21 24.83
N PHE A 168 22.99 -34.12 25.88
CA PHE A 168 24.32 -34.70 25.86
C PHE A 168 24.15 -36.22 25.92
N SER A 169 24.27 -36.91 24.78
CA SER A 169 24.47 -38.35 24.80
C SER A 169 25.85 -38.63 25.40
N GLU A 170 25.92 -39.54 26.38
CA GLU A 170 27.15 -39.90 27.13
C GLU A 170 28.32 -40.38 26.24
N GLU A 171 28.08 -40.63 24.95
CA GLU A 171 29.07 -41.10 23.98
C GLU A 171 30.15 -40.05 23.62
N GLU A 172 29.91 -38.75 23.80
CA GLU A 172 30.93 -37.70 23.56
C GLU A 172 31.90 -37.49 24.74
N ALA A 173 31.55 -37.94 25.95
CA ALA A 173 32.41 -37.78 27.13
C ALA A 173 33.55 -38.81 27.23
N ALA A 174 33.49 -39.91 26.46
CA ALA A 174 34.43 -41.02 26.55
C ALA A 174 35.64 -40.93 25.59
N LYS A 175 35.69 -39.95 24.68
CA LYS A 175 36.76 -39.81 23.67
C LYS A 175 37.89 -38.84 24.06
N GLY A 176 37.85 -38.27 25.26
CA GLY A 176 38.83 -37.27 25.72
C GLY A 176 39.87 -37.79 26.73
N ALA A 177 39.92 -39.08 27.00
CA ALA A 177 40.85 -39.69 27.94
C ALA A 177 41.70 -40.74 27.22
N ASP A 178 42.69 -40.29 26.44
CA ASP A 178 43.91 -41.02 26.08
C ASP A 178 45.01 -40.02 25.67
#